data_AF-A0A8H9C672-F1
#
_entry.id   AF-A0A8H9C672-F1
#
_cell.length_a   1.000
_cell.length_b   1.000
_cell.length_c   1.000
_cell.angle_alpha   90.00
_cell.angle_beta   90.00
_cell.angle_gamma   90.00
#
_symmetry.space_group_name_H-M   'P 1'
#
loop_
_entity.id
_entity.type
_entity.pdbx_description
1 polymer ?
#
loop_
_entity_poly.entity_id
_entity_poly.type
_entity_poly.pdbx_seq_one_letter_code
_entity_poly.pdbx_strand_id
1 'polypeptide(L)'
;MSETVISARIRPDGSVVRCHPDGSETPFAPAPLRPMSDEQVASAAAADPDARPTSPEGAASARRVPRIRTLRRALALTQEEFAARYHIPLGTLRDWEQGRTIPDQPAQAYLTVIAHDPEGVSRALAARPA
;
A
#
# COMPACT_ATOMS: atom_id res chain seq x y z
N MET A 1 26.89 -25.31 -24.23
CA MET A 1 25.58 -24.64 -24.41
C MET A 1 24.82 -24.85 -23.12
N SER A 2 24.56 -23.81 -22.35
CA SER A 2 23.80 -23.92 -21.09
C SER A 2 22.33 -24.15 -21.41
N GLU A 3 21.76 -25.27 -20.96
CA GLU A 3 20.34 -25.58 -21.09
C GLU A 3 19.53 -24.58 -20.27
N THR A 4 18.78 -23.73 -20.97
CA THR A 4 17.88 -22.77 -20.32
C THR A 4 16.71 -23.54 -19.73
N VAL A 5 16.55 -23.51 -18.41
CA VAL A 5 15.38 -24.06 -17.71
C VAL A 5 14.13 -23.25 -18.10
N ILE A 6 13.16 -23.89 -18.76
CA ILE A 6 11.98 -23.22 -19.32
C ILE A 6 10.79 -23.19 -18.33
N SER A 7 10.83 -23.97 -17.23
CA SER A 7 9.67 -24.13 -16.35
C SER A 7 9.99 -24.10 -14.85
N ALA A 8 9.19 -23.33 -14.10
CA ALA A 8 9.15 -23.33 -12.65
C ALA A 8 7.73 -23.74 -12.18
N ARG A 9 7.65 -24.48 -11.08
CA ARG A 9 6.39 -24.98 -10.48
C ARG A 9 6.32 -24.57 -9.01
N ILE A 10 5.16 -24.09 -8.59
CA ILE A 10 4.84 -23.86 -7.17
C ILE A 10 4.15 -25.12 -6.63
N ARG A 11 4.66 -25.66 -5.52
CA ARG A 11 4.11 -26.83 -4.83
C ARG A 11 3.02 -26.44 -3.83
N PRO A 12 2.18 -27.39 -3.35
CA PRO A 12 1.12 -27.12 -2.38
C PRO A 12 1.61 -26.53 -1.05
N ASP A 13 2.87 -26.78 -0.69
CA ASP A 13 3.53 -26.23 0.50
C ASP A 13 4.07 -24.79 0.28
N GLY A 14 3.84 -24.21 -0.90
CA GLY A 14 4.33 -22.89 -1.29
C GLY A 14 5.78 -22.86 -1.77
N SER A 15 6.49 -23.99 -1.77
CA SER A 15 7.86 -24.06 -2.29
C SER A 15 7.88 -23.98 -3.81
N VAL A 16 8.89 -23.31 -4.37
CA VAL A 16 9.07 -23.18 -5.82
C VAL A 16 10.21 -24.10 -6.27
N VAL A 17 9.99 -24.85 -7.35
CA VAL A 17 10.99 -25.74 -7.96
C VAL A 17 11.22 -25.42 -9.42
N ARG A 18 12.44 -25.63 -9.89
CA ARG A 18 12.79 -25.69 -11.32
C ARG A 18 12.57 -27.11 -11.80
N CYS A 19 11.77 -27.26 -12.86
CA CYS A 19 11.56 -28.54 -13.53
C CYS A 19 12.48 -28.64 -14.75
N HIS A 20 13.33 -29.66 -14.76
CA HIS A 20 14.26 -29.93 -15.85
C HIS A 20 13.62 -30.80 -16.94
N PRO A 21 14.16 -30.83 -18.17
CA PRO A 21 13.63 -31.64 -19.27
C PRO A 21 13.57 -33.15 -18.99
N ASP A 22 14.44 -33.66 -18.11
CA ASP A 22 14.48 -35.06 -17.66
C ASP A 22 13.46 -35.40 -16.57
N GLY A 23 12.63 -34.42 -16.16
CA GLY A 23 11.62 -34.56 -15.12
C GLY A 23 12.15 -34.42 -13.70
N SER A 24 13.47 -34.20 -13.52
CA SER A 24 14.03 -33.90 -12.21
C SER A 24 13.62 -32.51 -11.74
N GLU A 25 13.48 -32.36 -10.42
CA GLU A 25 13.13 -31.09 -9.79
C GLU A 25 14.24 -30.63 -8.85
N THR A 26 14.58 -29.35 -8.92
CA THR A 26 15.53 -28.72 -7.99
C THR A 26 14.88 -27.53 -7.30
N PRO A 27 15.17 -27.27 -6.00
CA PRO A 27 14.67 -26.08 -5.34
C PRO A 27 15.02 -24.82 -6.12
N PHE A 28 14.03 -23.97 -6.34
CA PHE A 28 14.23 -22.60 -6.80
C PHE A 28 14.69 -21.78 -5.60
N ALA A 29 15.96 -21.94 -5.22
CA ALA A 29 16.56 -21.09 -4.19
C ALA A 29 16.59 -19.65 -4.72
N PRO A 30 16.09 -18.66 -3.95
CA PRO A 30 16.24 -17.27 -4.35
C PRO A 30 17.74 -16.96 -4.38
N ALA A 31 18.27 -16.70 -5.58
CA ALA A 31 19.58 -16.07 -5.67
C ALA A 31 19.47 -14.70 -5.00
N PRO A 32 20.41 -14.30 -4.13
CA PRO A 32 20.42 -12.95 -3.62
C PRO A 32 20.45 -11.99 -4.82
N LEU A 33 19.63 -10.95 -4.75
CA LEU A 33 19.71 -9.87 -5.72
C LEU A 33 21.15 -9.36 -5.74
N ARG A 34 21.64 -9.00 -6.92
CA ARG A 34 22.98 -8.40 -7.03
C ARG A 34 23.02 -7.17 -6.11
N PRO A 35 24.00 -7.06 -5.21
CA PRO A 35 24.13 -5.85 -4.40
C PRO A 35 24.38 -4.69 -5.35
N MET A 36 23.58 -3.64 -5.22
CA MET A 36 23.75 -2.38 -5.95
C MET A 36 24.15 -1.31 -4.93
N SER A 37 25.17 -0.54 -5.27
CA SER A 37 25.46 0.71 -4.56
C SER A 37 24.35 1.74 -4.83
N ASP A 38 24.18 2.71 -3.92
CA ASP A 38 23.22 3.79 -4.10
C ASP A 38 23.46 4.57 -5.41
N GLU A 39 24.72 4.71 -5.84
CA GLU A 39 25.09 5.32 -7.11
C GLU A 39 24.58 4.52 -8.31
N GLN A 40 24.74 3.20 -8.27
CA GLN A 40 24.22 2.31 -9.33
C GLN A 40 22.69 2.34 -9.37
N VAL A 41 22.03 2.42 -8.22
CA VAL A 41 20.56 2.56 -8.15
C VAL A 41 20.12 3.89 -8.77
N ALA A 42 20.78 4.99 -8.39
CA ALA A 42 20.46 6.32 -8.92
C ALA A 42 20.66 6.40 -10.44
N SER A 43 21.76 5.83 -10.95
CA SER A 43 22.05 5.78 -12.38
C SER A 43 21.01 4.96 -13.15
N ALA A 44 20.64 3.78 -12.64
CA ALA A 44 19.61 2.94 -13.25
C ALA A 44 18.24 3.63 -13.28
N ALA A 45 17.83 4.25 -12.18
CA ALA A 45 16.56 4.98 -12.10
C ALA A 45 16.54 6.19 -13.05
N ALA A 46 17.65 6.91 -13.22
CA ALA A 46 17.75 8.03 -14.15
C ALA A 46 17.67 7.58 -15.62
N ALA A 47 18.20 6.39 -15.94
CA ALA A 47 18.21 5.82 -17.29
C ALA A 47 16.84 5.25 -17.72
N ASP A 48 16.02 4.78 -16.77
CA ASP A 48 14.69 4.22 -17.01
C ASP A 48 13.64 5.33 -17.24
N PRO A 49 13.03 5.47 -18.44
CA PRO A 49 12.01 6.48 -18.71
C PRO A 49 10.73 6.34 -17.87
N ASP A 50 10.36 5.13 -17.48
CA ASP A 50 9.11 4.83 -16.76
C ASP A 50 9.27 4.90 -15.24
N ALA A 51 10.51 4.78 -14.74
CA ALA A 51 10.83 4.76 -13.31
C ALA A 51 11.76 5.91 -12.85
N ARG A 52 11.72 7.06 -13.55
CA ARG A 52 12.54 8.22 -13.16
C ARG A 52 12.19 8.74 -11.77
N PRO A 53 13.20 9.15 -10.97
CA PRO A 53 12.95 9.88 -9.73
C PRO A 53 12.12 11.13 -9.99
N THR A 54 11.13 11.38 -9.12
CA THR A 54 10.29 12.58 -9.23
C THR A 54 11.13 13.84 -8.92
N SER A 55 11.04 14.85 -9.78
CA SER A 55 11.68 16.15 -9.50
C SER A 55 10.98 16.86 -8.32
N PRO A 56 11.65 17.79 -7.62
CA PRO A 56 11.02 18.59 -6.57
C PRO A 56 9.75 19.32 -7.05
N GLU A 57 9.75 19.82 -8.29
CA GLU A 57 8.60 20.46 -8.94
C GLU A 57 7.47 19.47 -9.23
N GLY A 58 7.81 18.27 -9.70
CA GLY A 58 6.86 17.18 -9.91
C GLY A 58 6.22 16.73 -8.59
N ALA A 59 7.00 16.68 -7.51
CA ALA A 59 6.50 16.37 -6.19
C ALA A 59 5.58 17.48 -5.64
N ALA A 60 5.89 18.75 -5.92
CA ALA A 60 5.06 19.89 -5.52
C ALA A 60 3.71 19.92 -6.24
N SER A 61 3.67 19.49 -7.51
CA SER A 61 2.47 19.42 -8.34
C SER A 61 1.68 18.12 -8.19
N ALA A 62 2.24 17.10 -7.53
CA ALA A 62 1.58 15.82 -7.31
C ALA A 62 0.25 15.99 -6.55
N ARG A 63 -0.76 15.22 -6.97
CA ARG A 63 -2.05 15.21 -6.29
C ARG A 63 -1.86 14.73 -4.85
N ARG A 64 -2.06 15.64 -3.89
CA ARG A 64 -1.97 15.30 -2.47
C ARG A 64 -2.94 14.18 -2.15
N VAL A 65 -2.43 13.12 -1.53
CA VAL A 65 -3.28 12.06 -0.97
C VAL A 65 -4.19 12.71 0.08
N PRO A 66 -5.53 12.53 0.01
CA PRO A 66 -6.42 13.05 1.04
C PRO A 66 -6.00 12.55 2.42
N ARG A 67 -5.87 13.48 3.38
CA ARG A 67 -5.38 13.17 4.74
C ARG A 67 -6.15 12.03 5.40
N ILE A 68 -7.44 11.89 5.08
CA ILE A 68 -8.30 10.81 5.57
C ILE A 68 -7.87 9.41 5.10
N ARG A 69 -7.43 9.26 3.83
CA ARG A 69 -6.94 7.97 3.33
C ARG A 69 -5.67 7.55 4.05
N THR A 70 -4.80 8.51 4.33
CA THR A 70 -3.57 8.30 5.09
C THR A 70 -3.88 7.92 6.54
N LEU A 71 -4.79 8.64 7.20
CA LEU A 71 -5.25 8.34 8.56
C LEU A 71 -5.79 6.91 8.66
N ARG A 72 -6.72 6.52 7.78
CA ARG A 72 -7.30 5.18 7.80
C ARG A 72 -6.24 4.08 7.62
N ARG A 73 -5.31 4.27 6.67
CA ARG A 73 -4.23 3.31 6.42
C ARG A 73 -3.26 3.20 7.59
N ALA A 74 -2.96 4.31 8.27
CA ALA A 74 -2.12 4.30 9.46
C ALA A 74 -2.75 3.50 10.61
N LEU A 75 -4.08 3.43 10.66
CA LEU A 75 -4.84 2.61 11.61
C LEU A 75 -5.04 1.15 11.13
N ALA A 76 -4.51 0.78 9.96
CA ALA A 76 -4.66 -0.54 9.34
C ALA A 76 -6.13 -0.99 9.16
N LEU A 77 -7.05 -0.05 8.90
CA LEU A 77 -8.47 -0.35 8.69
C LEU A 77 -8.85 -0.36 7.21
N THR A 78 -9.73 -1.29 6.83
CA THR A 78 -10.50 -1.23 5.59
C THR A 78 -11.43 0.00 5.59
N GLN A 79 -11.98 0.36 4.41
CA GLN A 79 -12.93 1.48 4.35
C GLN A 79 -14.18 1.18 5.18
N GLU A 80 -14.67 -0.05 5.11
CA GLU A 80 -15.82 -0.56 5.83
C GLU A 80 -15.61 -0.51 7.35
N GLU A 81 -14.46 -0.97 7.83
CA GLU A 81 -14.12 -0.92 9.26
C GLU A 81 -13.97 0.51 9.78
N PHE A 82 -13.32 1.40 9.02
CA PHE A 82 -13.16 2.80 9.41
C PHE A 82 -14.51 3.53 9.44
N ALA A 83 -15.33 3.33 8.41
CA ALA A 83 -16.67 3.87 8.32
C ALA A 83 -17.54 3.43 9.51
N ALA A 84 -17.54 2.12 9.80
CA ALA A 84 -18.30 1.56 10.91
C ALA A 84 -17.78 2.06 12.27
N ARG A 85 -16.47 2.02 12.50
CA ARG A 85 -15.85 2.42 13.77
C ARG A 85 -16.12 3.89 14.13
N TYR A 86 -16.07 4.77 13.14
CA TYR A 86 -16.18 6.22 13.35
C TYR A 86 -17.52 6.81 12.91
N HIS A 87 -18.52 5.97 12.62
CA HIS A 87 -19.88 6.39 12.25
C HIS A 87 -19.90 7.37 11.06
N ILE A 88 -19.03 7.12 10.07
CA ILE A 88 -18.97 7.88 8.81
C ILE A 88 -19.64 7.02 7.74
N PRO A 89 -20.66 7.51 7.00
CA PRO A 89 -21.26 6.73 5.93
C PRO A 89 -20.19 6.30 4.91
N LEU A 90 -20.19 5.02 4.54
CA LEU A 90 -19.16 4.44 3.67
C LEU A 90 -19.06 5.17 2.31
N GLY A 91 -20.20 5.58 1.73
CA GLY A 91 -20.24 6.39 0.51
C GLY A 91 -19.52 7.73 0.67
N THR A 92 -19.79 8.43 1.77
CA THR A 92 -19.13 9.70 2.13
C THR A 92 -17.62 9.54 2.30
N LEU A 93 -17.17 8.49 3.01
CA LEU A 93 -15.75 8.17 3.15
C LEU A 93 -15.08 7.94 1.79
N ARG A 94 -15.75 7.20 0.88
CA ARG A 94 -15.24 6.93 -0.47
C ARG A 94 -15.13 8.21 -1.29
N ASP A 95 -16.12 9.09 -1.23
CA ASP A 95 -16.10 10.38 -1.94
C ASP A 95 -14.96 11.27 -1.45
N TRP A 96 -14.73 11.32 -0.13
CA TRP A 96 -13.62 12.06 0.47
C TRP A 96 -12.24 11.47 0.10
N GLU A 97 -12.08 10.14 0.14
CA GLU A 97 -10.81 9.48 -0.21
C GLU A 97 -10.46 9.55 -1.70
N GLN A 98 -11.47 9.65 -2.57
CA GLN A 98 -11.29 9.88 -4.01
C GLN A 98 -11.17 11.37 -4.35
N GLY A 99 -11.45 12.26 -3.40
CA GLY A 99 -11.46 13.71 -3.58
C GLY A 99 -12.59 14.20 -4.49
N ARG A 100 -13.72 13.49 -4.53
CA ARG A 100 -14.95 13.94 -5.21
C ARG A 100 -15.62 15.08 -4.44
N THR A 101 -15.52 15.04 -3.12
CA THR A 101 -15.99 16.08 -2.20
C THR A 101 -14.94 16.33 -1.12
N ILE A 102 -15.06 17.48 -0.45
CA ILE A 102 -14.20 17.86 0.68
C ILE A 102 -15.05 17.78 1.95
N PRO A 103 -14.55 17.20 3.06
CA PRO A 103 -15.27 17.19 4.33
C PRO A 103 -15.54 18.64 4.78
N ASP A 104 -16.71 18.89 5.35
CA ASP A 104 -17.03 20.19 5.94
C ASP A 104 -16.19 20.45 7.21
N GLN A 105 -16.31 21.65 7.80
CA GLN A 105 -15.50 22.01 8.98
C GLN A 105 -15.71 21.05 10.17
N PRO A 106 -16.93 20.65 10.55
CA PRO A 106 -17.14 19.65 11.59
C PRO A 106 -16.48 18.31 11.29
N ALA A 107 -16.62 17.79 10.06
CA ALA A 107 -15.98 16.53 9.69
C ALA A 107 -14.45 16.62 9.73
N GLN A 108 -13.85 17.75 9.32
CA GLN A 108 -12.42 17.98 9.43
C GLN A 108 -11.94 18.03 10.90
N ALA A 109 -12.70 18.71 11.77
CA ALA A 109 -12.41 18.72 13.20
C ALA A 109 -12.51 17.31 13.80
N TYR A 110 -13.55 16.57 13.44
CA TYR A 110 -13.74 15.19 13.88
C TYR A 110 -12.59 14.25 13.45
N LEU A 111 -12.18 14.32 12.18
CA LEU A 111 -11.02 13.57 11.67
C LEU A 111 -9.72 13.97 12.37
N THR A 112 -9.59 15.23 12.80
CA THR A 112 -8.45 15.69 13.60
C THR A 112 -8.46 15.03 14.98
N VAL A 113 -9.61 14.90 15.62
CA VAL A 113 -9.73 14.21 16.91
C VAL A 113 -9.41 12.72 16.76
N ILE A 114 -9.93 12.04 15.73
CA ILE A 114 -9.59 10.64 15.44
C ILE A 114 -8.08 10.46 15.26
N ALA A 115 -7.41 11.40 14.59
CA ALA A 115 -5.97 11.33 14.40
C ALA A 115 -5.17 11.47 15.71
N HIS A 116 -5.71 12.18 16.72
CA HIS A 116 -5.05 12.35 18.02
C HIS A 116 -5.37 11.21 19.01
N ASP A 117 -6.62 10.74 19.06
CA ASP A 117 -7.05 9.68 19.98
C ASP A 117 -8.05 8.72 19.31
N PRO A 118 -7.57 7.83 18.42
CA PRO A 118 -8.44 6.93 17.67
C PRO A 118 -9.21 5.97 18.58
N GLU A 119 -8.54 5.45 19.61
CA GLU A 119 -9.12 4.51 20.56
C GLU A 119 -10.12 5.17 21.50
N GLY A 120 -9.84 6.39 21.99
CA GLY A 120 -10.78 7.14 22.81
C GLY A 120 -12.03 7.53 22.06
N VAL A 121 -11.92 7.98 20.80
CA VAL A 121 -13.08 8.23 19.94
C VAL A 121 -13.88 6.94 19.73
N SER A 122 -13.21 5.83 19.38
CA SER A 122 -13.88 4.54 19.20
C SER A 122 -14.64 4.10 20.46
N ARG A 123 -14.04 4.23 21.64
CA ARG A 123 -14.70 3.93 22.92
C ARG A 123 -15.89 4.84 23.20
N ALA A 124 -15.73 6.15 22.97
CA ALA A 124 -16.79 7.12 23.18
C ALA A 124 -18.02 6.85 22.31
N LEU A 125 -17.81 6.40 21.06
CA LEU A 125 -18.89 6.05 20.13
C LEU A 125 -19.56 4.72 20.48
N ALA A 126 -18.80 3.74 20.98
CA ALA A 126 -19.31 2.44 21.42
C ALA A 126 -20.12 2.52 22.72
N ALA A 127 -19.86 3.51 23.58
CA ALA A 127 -20.49 3.66 24.90
C ALA A 127 -21.93 4.19 24.87
N ARG A 128 -22.51 4.46 23.69
CA ARG A 128 -23.88 4.98 23.57
C ARG A 128 -24.89 3.83 23.52
N PRO A 129 -25.78 3.68 24.51
CA PRO A 129 -26.96 2.85 24.35
C PRO A 129 -27.90 3.51 23.33
N ALA A 130 -28.60 2.68 22.57
CA ALA A 130 -29.65 3.11 21.63
C ALA A 130 -30.75 3.92 22.33
#